data_AF-A0A1V5B2V7-F1
#
_entry.id   AF-A0A1V5B2V7-F1
#
_cell.length_a   1.000
_cell.length_b   1.000
_cell.length_c   1.000
_cell.angle_alpha   90.00
_cell.angle_beta   90.00
_cell.angle_gamma   90.00
#
_symmetry.space_group_name_H-M   'P 1'
#
loop_
_entity.id
_entity.type
_entity.pdbx_description
1 polymer ?
#
loop_
_entity_poly.entity_id
_entity_poly.type
_entity_poly.pdbx_seq_one_letter_code
_entity_poly.pdbx_strand_id
1 'polypeptide(L)'
;MIKRCPEHGFFRGESCVCGSAGQIVLEEERSEKLGRLVAGALRHFPDDLGLEMDSRGWVDLDALSEAIGTRYRWANKRLVIALVQSDPKERYEIRMGKIRAKYGHSVDVSLDYPKNELAALYYGANEEEADRILEVGLKAATQRYVHLSTTPEKAWHVGTFRTNNPRVIRVDAGAAMRAGVRMMTVSPDIVISENVPPEYLSPVPFTHPSPVG
;
A
#
# COMPACT_ATOMS: atom_id res chain seq x y z
N MET A 1 7.16 5.52 -16.24
CA MET A 1 8.53 6.12 -16.28
C MET A 1 8.83 6.96 -15.04
N ILE A 2 10.10 7.11 -14.62
CA ILE A 2 10.55 8.01 -13.53
C ILE A 2 11.52 9.07 -14.08
N LYS A 3 11.27 10.34 -13.74
CA LYS A 3 12.09 11.49 -14.14
C LYS A 3 12.62 12.24 -12.92
N ARG A 4 13.61 13.12 -13.11
CA ARG A 4 14.14 14.03 -12.09
C ARG A 4 14.08 15.48 -12.54
N CYS A 5 13.49 16.32 -11.70
CA CYS A 5 13.61 17.76 -11.72
C CYS A 5 14.79 18.16 -10.81
N PRO A 6 15.67 19.10 -11.22
CA PRO A 6 16.74 19.60 -10.35
C PRO A 6 16.22 20.25 -9.05
N GLU A 7 15.05 20.88 -9.10
CA GLU A 7 14.45 21.62 -7.99
C GLU A 7 13.55 20.74 -7.11
N HIS A 8 12.69 19.91 -7.72
CA HIS A 8 11.63 19.18 -7.01
C HIS A 8 11.91 17.68 -6.83
N GLY A 9 13.07 17.17 -7.29
CA GLY A 9 13.45 15.77 -7.11
C GLY A 9 12.79 14.83 -8.13
N PHE A 10 12.51 13.58 -7.72
CA PHE A 10 11.96 12.56 -8.62
C PHE A 10 10.45 12.65 -8.75
N PHE A 11 9.94 12.41 -9.95
CA PHE A 11 8.51 12.43 -10.22
C PHE A 11 8.13 11.43 -11.32
N ARG A 12 6.82 11.16 -11.41
CA ARG A 12 6.18 10.41 -12.51
C ARG A 12 5.20 11.32 -13.21
N GLY A 13 4.95 11.06 -14.49
CA GLY A 13 4.04 11.85 -15.33
C GLY A 13 4.76 12.63 -16.42
N GLU A 14 3.99 13.46 -17.12
CA GLU A 14 4.46 14.21 -18.28
C GLU A 14 5.45 15.30 -17.88
N SER A 15 5.11 16.11 -16.86
CA SER A 15 5.89 17.22 -16.36
C SER A 15 5.91 17.31 -14.83
N CYS A 16 6.92 17.99 -14.32
CA CYS A 16 7.04 18.35 -12.90
C CYS A 16 6.06 19.48 -12.53
N VAL A 17 5.81 19.67 -11.24
CA VAL A 17 4.96 20.77 -10.71
C VAL A 17 5.41 22.18 -11.13
N CYS A 18 6.68 22.37 -11.50
CA CYS A 18 7.20 23.64 -12.03
C CYS A 18 7.13 23.74 -13.57
N GLY A 19 6.48 22.79 -14.25
CA GLY A 19 6.39 22.73 -15.70
C GLY A 19 7.61 22.10 -16.41
N SER A 20 8.69 21.81 -15.68
CA SER A 20 9.86 21.14 -16.26
C SER A 20 9.52 19.73 -16.78
N ALA A 21 9.96 19.40 -18.00
CA ALA A 21 9.85 18.04 -18.53
C ALA A 21 10.71 17.02 -17.74
N GLY A 22 11.73 17.50 -17.01
CA GLY A 22 12.68 16.69 -16.24
C GLY A 22 13.61 15.83 -17.10
N GLN A 23 14.61 15.24 -16.45
CA GLN A 23 15.50 14.25 -17.07
C GLN A 23 15.00 12.83 -16.75
N ILE A 24 14.91 11.96 -17.75
CA ILE A 24 14.57 10.55 -17.51
C ILE A 24 15.67 9.90 -16.69
N VAL A 25 15.26 9.25 -15.59
CA VAL A 25 16.16 8.52 -14.68
C VAL A 25 15.93 7.02 -14.81
N LEU A 26 14.67 6.61 -15.00
CA LEU A 26 14.31 5.22 -15.17
C LEU A 26 13.15 5.07 -16.15
N GLU A 27 13.40 4.34 -17.23
CA GLU A 27 12.38 3.99 -18.22
C GLU A 27 11.23 3.19 -17.60
N GLU A 28 10.06 3.24 -18.23
CA GLU A 28 8.85 2.59 -17.75
C GLU A 28 9.02 1.10 -17.45
N GLU A 29 9.46 0.33 -18.45
CA GLU A 29 9.64 -1.12 -18.32
C GLU A 29 10.60 -1.49 -17.17
N ARG A 30 11.69 -0.72 -17.02
CA ARG A 30 12.65 -0.92 -15.93
C ARG A 30 12.08 -0.50 -14.58
N SER A 31 11.31 0.58 -14.53
CA SER A 31 10.60 1.01 -13.33
C SER A 31 9.61 -0.05 -12.85
N GLU A 32 8.90 -0.71 -13.75
CA GLU A 32 7.99 -1.79 -13.39
C GLU A 32 8.73 -3.01 -12.87
N LYS A 33 9.80 -3.44 -13.55
CA LYS A 33 10.64 -4.56 -13.10
C LYS A 33 11.23 -4.29 -11.72
N LEU A 34 11.80 -3.11 -11.51
CA LEU A 34 12.33 -2.68 -10.22
C LEU A 34 11.23 -2.64 -9.16
N GLY A 35 10.08 -2.05 -9.49
CA GLY A 35 8.94 -1.94 -8.58
C GLY A 35 8.41 -3.30 -8.12
N ARG A 36 8.30 -4.27 -9.03
CA ARG A 36 7.90 -5.65 -8.69
C ARG A 36 8.90 -6.33 -7.77
N LEU A 37 10.20 -6.19 -8.05
CA LEU A 37 11.24 -6.80 -7.21
C LEU A 37 11.31 -6.17 -5.83
N VAL A 38 11.27 -4.83 -5.74
CA VAL A 38 11.25 -4.11 -4.45
C VAL A 38 10.01 -4.47 -3.65
N ALA A 39 8.83 -4.50 -4.28
CA ALA A 39 7.60 -4.92 -3.62
C ALA A 39 7.71 -6.36 -3.08
N GLY A 40 8.24 -7.28 -3.88
CA GLY A 40 8.45 -8.67 -3.49
C GLY A 40 9.42 -8.83 -2.32
N ALA A 41 10.59 -8.19 -2.41
CA ALA A 41 11.61 -8.17 -1.39
C ALA A 41 11.10 -7.64 -0.05
N LEU A 42 10.31 -6.56 -0.09
CA LEU A 42 9.84 -5.88 1.12
C LEU A 42 8.50 -6.41 1.65
N ARG A 43 7.85 -7.38 1.00
CA ARG A 43 6.52 -7.86 1.41
C ARG A 43 6.36 -9.37 1.48
N HIS A 44 7.08 -10.10 0.65
CA HIS A 44 6.74 -11.49 0.35
C HIS A 44 7.91 -12.43 0.55
N PHE A 45 9.11 -12.05 0.12
CA PHE A 45 10.26 -12.95 0.08
C PHE A 45 11.59 -12.25 0.39
N PRO A 46 11.75 -11.60 1.57
CA PRO A 46 13.04 -11.01 1.94
C PRO A 46 14.17 -12.06 1.97
N ASP A 47 13.88 -13.24 2.54
CA ASP A 47 14.85 -14.33 2.72
C ASP A 47 15.37 -14.88 1.38
N ASP A 48 14.53 -14.97 0.35
CA ASP A 48 14.92 -15.43 -1.00
C ASP A 48 15.96 -14.50 -1.65
N LEU A 49 16.04 -13.26 -1.19
CA LEU A 49 17.03 -12.26 -1.61
C LEU A 49 18.19 -12.11 -0.63
N GLY A 50 18.24 -12.94 0.42
CA GLY A 50 19.24 -12.85 1.48
C GLY A 50 19.11 -11.59 2.33
N LEU A 51 17.91 -11.03 2.45
CA LEU A 51 17.66 -9.80 3.20
C LEU A 51 17.17 -10.13 4.60
N GLU A 52 17.84 -9.59 5.61
CA GLU A 52 17.36 -9.65 6.99
C GLU A 52 16.30 -8.57 7.22
N MET A 53 15.04 -9.01 7.32
CA MET A 53 13.92 -8.15 7.68
C MET A 53 13.65 -8.23 9.18
N ASP A 54 13.57 -7.07 9.84
CA ASP A 54 13.19 -7.03 11.25
C ASP A 54 11.68 -7.21 11.46
N SER A 55 11.28 -7.43 12.72
CA SER A 55 9.87 -7.62 13.10
C SER A 55 8.91 -6.50 12.68
N ARG A 56 9.43 -5.32 12.32
CA ARG A 56 8.64 -4.15 11.88
C ARG A 56 8.74 -3.92 10.37
N GLY A 57 9.31 -4.87 9.63
CA GLY A 57 9.43 -4.86 8.18
C GLY A 57 10.65 -4.11 7.64
N TRP A 58 11.54 -3.59 8.50
CA TRP A 58 12.71 -2.83 8.03
C TRP A 58 13.81 -3.74 7.53
N VAL A 59 14.38 -3.34 6.39
CA VAL A 59 15.56 -3.94 5.76
C VAL A 59 16.62 -2.85 5.57
N ASP A 60 17.89 -3.21 5.64
CA ASP A 60 18.98 -2.29 5.28
C ASP A 60 18.90 -1.86 3.80
N LEU A 61 18.96 -0.55 3.54
CA LEU A 61 18.79 -0.02 2.18
C LEU A 61 19.97 -0.36 1.27
N ASP A 62 21.18 -0.46 1.81
CA ASP A 62 22.37 -0.85 1.04
C ASP A 62 22.28 -2.33 0.67
N ALA A 63 21.95 -3.20 1.64
CA ALA A 63 21.73 -4.63 1.39
C ALA A 63 20.64 -4.88 0.34
N LEU A 64 19.49 -4.20 0.45
CA LEU A 64 18.44 -4.27 -0.58
C LEU A 64 18.97 -3.86 -1.96
N SER A 65 19.73 -2.77 -2.02
CA SER A 65 20.26 -2.23 -3.27
C SER A 65 21.27 -3.17 -3.92
N GLU A 66 22.09 -3.84 -3.13
CA GLU A 66 23.06 -4.86 -3.58
C GLU A 66 22.36 -6.12 -4.10
N ALA A 67 21.37 -6.63 -3.36
CA ALA A 67 20.56 -7.78 -3.79
C ALA A 67 19.85 -7.49 -5.12
N ILE A 68 19.24 -6.31 -5.25
CA ILE A 68 18.63 -5.86 -6.49
C ILE A 68 19.66 -5.71 -7.61
N GLY A 69 20.82 -5.13 -7.34
CA GLY A 69 21.90 -4.94 -8.33
C GLY A 69 22.46 -6.26 -8.86
N THR A 70 22.42 -7.32 -8.05
CA THR A 70 22.77 -8.68 -8.46
C THR A 70 21.76 -9.23 -9.46
N ARG A 71 20.45 -9.01 -9.24
CA ARG A 71 19.38 -9.45 -10.13
C ARG A 71 19.24 -8.59 -11.39
N TYR A 72 19.49 -7.30 -11.27
CA TYR A 72 19.38 -6.28 -12.31
C TYR A 72 20.64 -5.41 -12.31
N ARG A 73 21.61 -5.75 -13.17
CA ARG A 73 22.92 -5.05 -13.25
C ARG A 73 22.85 -3.55 -13.51
N TRP A 74 21.74 -3.05 -14.04
CA TRP A 74 21.50 -1.61 -14.26
C TRP A 74 20.91 -0.90 -13.04
N ALA A 75 20.44 -1.63 -12.03
CA ALA A 75 19.83 -1.08 -10.83
C ALA A 75 20.90 -0.73 -9.78
N ASN A 76 20.64 0.32 -9.01
CA ASN A 76 21.50 0.77 -7.92
C ASN A 76 20.66 1.50 -6.86
N LYS A 77 21.29 1.85 -5.73
CA LYS A 77 20.63 2.56 -4.61
C LYS A 77 19.90 3.82 -5.02
N ARG A 78 20.49 4.63 -5.93
CA ARG A 78 19.84 5.86 -6.42
C ARG A 78 18.52 5.55 -7.15
N LEU A 79 18.46 4.46 -7.91
CA LEU A 79 17.24 4.05 -8.60
C LEU A 79 16.19 3.48 -7.65
N VAL A 80 16.60 2.80 -6.58
CA VAL A 80 15.68 2.38 -5.50
C VAL A 80 15.09 3.60 -4.80
N ILE A 81 15.91 4.58 -4.44
CA ILE A 81 15.44 5.85 -3.85
C ILE A 81 14.51 6.58 -4.82
N ALA A 82 14.85 6.65 -6.12
CA ALA A 82 14.00 7.27 -7.12
C ALA A 82 12.64 6.56 -7.26
N LEU A 83 12.60 5.23 -7.16
CA LEU A 83 11.37 4.45 -7.14
C LEU A 83 10.49 4.84 -5.94
N VAL A 84 11.07 4.90 -4.74
CA VAL A 84 10.37 5.22 -3.50
C VAL A 84 9.84 6.65 -3.50
N GLN A 85 10.70 7.63 -3.78
CA GLN A 85 10.34 9.05 -3.75
C GLN A 85 9.32 9.46 -4.82
N SER A 86 9.27 8.70 -5.92
CA SER A 86 8.31 8.95 -7.01
C SER A 86 7.05 8.09 -6.91
N ASP A 87 6.87 7.30 -5.85
CA ASP A 87 5.69 6.45 -5.72
C ASP A 87 4.46 7.26 -5.30
N PRO A 88 3.45 7.45 -6.19
CA PRO A 88 2.26 8.24 -5.85
C PRO A 88 1.42 7.61 -4.75
N LYS A 89 1.57 6.30 -4.50
CA LYS A 89 0.87 5.60 -3.41
C LYS A 89 1.66 5.60 -2.11
N GLU A 90 2.87 6.17 -2.12
CA GLU A 90 3.80 6.21 -0.98
C GLU A 90 3.93 4.84 -0.31
N ARG A 91 4.09 3.75 -1.08
CA ARG A 91 4.03 2.38 -0.52
C ARG A 91 5.22 2.04 0.37
N TYR A 92 6.25 2.87 0.40
CA TYR A 92 7.51 2.59 1.06
C TYR A 92 7.93 3.80 1.90
N GLU A 93 8.70 3.54 2.94
CA GLU A 93 9.34 4.59 3.72
C GLU A 93 10.83 4.27 3.94
N ILE A 94 11.64 5.31 4.02
CA ILE A 94 13.08 5.22 4.29
C ILE A 94 13.37 6.02 5.56
N ARG A 95 14.05 5.40 6.52
CA ARG A 95 14.46 6.04 7.78
C ARG A 95 15.80 5.50 8.23
N MET A 96 16.75 6.41 8.53
CA MET A 96 18.04 6.06 9.12
C MET A 96 18.78 4.92 8.38
N GLY A 97 18.82 4.99 7.05
CA GLY A 97 19.49 3.98 6.23
C GLY A 97 18.70 2.69 6.00
N LYS A 98 17.50 2.55 6.57
CA LYS A 98 16.61 1.40 6.36
C LYS A 98 15.42 1.75 5.48
N ILE A 99 14.82 0.73 4.88
CA ILE A 99 13.62 0.82 4.05
C ILE A 99 12.62 -0.27 4.44
N ARG A 100 11.32 0.03 4.37
CA ARG A 100 10.25 -0.96 4.46
C ARG A 100 9.07 -0.62 3.55
N ALA A 101 8.25 -1.61 3.25
CA ALA A 101 6.91 -1.35 2.75
C ALA A 101 6.03 -0.85 3.91
N LYS A 102 5.12 0.10 3.63
CA LYS A 102 4.19 0.62 4.65
C LYS A 102 3.01 -0.31 4.90
N TYR A 103 2.69 -1.18 3.94
CA TYR A 103 1.56 -2.10 3.99
C TYR A 103 1.72 -3.20 2.91
N GLY A 104 0.87 -4.23 2.98
CA GLY A 104 0.78 -5.30 1.98
C GLY A 104 1.76 -6.46 2.16
N HIS A 105 2.39 -6.60 3.33
CA HIS A 105 3.21 -7.76 3.67
C HIS A 105 2.36 -9.03 3.68
N SER A 106 2.90 -10.15 3.20
CA SER A 106 2.41 -11.50 3.49
C SER A 106 3.28 -12.21 4.53
N VAL A 107 4.49 -11.71 4.77
CA VAL A 107 5.36 -12.14 5.87
C VAL A 107 4.81 -11.64 7.21
N ASP A 108 5.15 -12.33 8.29
CA ASP A 108 4.71 -11.95 9.63
C ASP A 108 5.49 -10.75 10.14
N VAL A 109 4.84 -9.58 10.15
CA VAL A 109 5.39 -8.32 10.67
C VAL A 109 4.41 -7.66 11.63
N SER A 110 4.95 -7.07 12.69
CA SER A 110 4.24 -6.22 13.63
C SER A 110 4.54 -4.76 13.33
N LEU A 111 3.72 -4.13 12.47
CA LEU A 111 3.88 -2.73 12.12
C LEU A 111 3.52 -1.82 13.31
N ASP A 112 4.14 -0.64 13.36
CA ASP A 112 4.17 0.25 14.54
C ASP A 112 3.59 1.64 14.25
N TYR A 113 2.54 1.70 13.42
CA TYR A 113 1.86 2.94 13.09
C TYR A 113 0.95 3.45 14.22
N PRO A 114 0.64 4.76 14.24
CA PRO A 114 -0.32 5.32 15.20
C PRO A 114 -1.67 4.63 15.14
N LYS A 115 -2.34 4.52 16.29
CA LYS A 115 -3.70 3.99 16.41
C LYS A 115 -4.67 4.81 15.54
N ASN A 116 -5.61 4.14 14.88
CA ASN A 116 -6.66 4.82 14.13
C ASN A 116 -7.59 5.64 15.05
N GLU A 117 -8.01 6.81 14.57
CA GLU A 117 -8.94 7.70 15.27
C GLU A 117 -10.29 7.85 14.55
N LEU A 118 -10.40 7.36 13.31
CA LEU A 118 -11.63 7.46 12.54
C LEU A 118 -12.70 6.49 13.09
N ALA A 119 -13.92 6.99 13.24
CA ALA A 119 -15.05 6.20 13.71
C ALA A 119 -15.58 5.21 12.66
N ALA A 120 -15.34 5.46 11.38
CA ALA A 120 -15.77 4.62 10.28
C ALA A 120 -14.65 4.43 9.25
N LEU A 121 -14.56 3.22 8.71
CA LEU A 121 -13.64 2.83 7.63
C LEU A 121 -14.38 1.99 6.62
N TYR A 122 -13.77 1.73 5.46
CA TYR A 122 -14.47 1.13 4.33
C TYR A 122 -13.63 0.06 3.61
N TYR A 123 -14.30 -0.96 3.11
CA TYR A 123 -13.71 -2.03 2.30
C TYR A 123 -14.53 -2.22 1.01
N GLY A 124 -13.83 -2.35 -0.12
CA GLY A 124 -14.45 -2.64 -1.41
C GLY A 124 -14.27 -4.12 -1.76
N ALA A 125 -15.37 -4.79 -2.05
CA ALA A 125 -15.39 -6.21 -2.42
C ALA A 125 -16.34 -6.44 -3.60
N ASN A 126 -16.21 -7.59 -4.28
CA ASN A 126 -17.28 -8.01 -5.20
C ASN A 126 -18.53 -8.46 -4.42
N GLU A 127 -19.64 -8.66 -5.12
CA GLU A 127 -20.94 -8.99 -4.51
C GLU A 127 -20.89 -10.26 -3.64
N GLU A 128 -20.39 -11.37 -4.18
CA GLU A 128 -20.29 -12.64 -3.44
C GLU A 128 -19.34 -12.54 -2.24
N GLU A 129 -18.21 -11.85 -2.41
CA GLU A 129 -17.23 -11.63 -1.34
C GLU A 129 -17.82 -10.73 -0.25
N ALA A 130 -18.60 -9.71 -0.62
CA ALA A 130 -19.23 -8.82 0.34
C ALA A 130 -20.25 -9.54 1.22
N ASP A 131 -21.10 -10.38 0.62
CA ASP A 131 -22.10 -11.15 1.36
C ASP A 131 -21.41 -12.11 2.35
N ARG A 132 -20.32 -12.77 1.92
CA ARG A 132 -19.49 -13.61 2.82
C ARG A 132 -18.83 -12.79 3.94
N ILE A 133 -18.25 -11.64 3.63
CA ILE A 133 -17.60 -10.78 4.64
C ILE A 133 -18.62 -10.33 5.70
N LEU A 134 -19.83 -9.97 5.29
CA LEU A 134 -20.90 -9.57 6.20
C LEU A 134 -21.36 -10.72 7.10
N GLU A 135 -21.25 -11.97 6.65
CA GLU A 135 -21.59 -13.16 7.44
C GLU A 135 -20.45 -13.60 8.38
N VAL A 136 -19.21 -13.68 7.88
CA VAL A 136 -18.09 -14.34 8.58
C VAL A 136 -17.03 -13.40 9.13
N GLY A 137 -17.18 -12.10 8.88
CA GLY A 137 -16.21 -11.06 9.22
C GLY A 137 -15.14 -10.85 8.14
N LEU A 138 -14.44 -9.72 8.27
CA LEU A 138 -13.38 -9.31 7.36
C LEU A 138 -12.03 -9.81 7.87
N LYS A 139 -11.40 -10.70 7.09
CA LYS A 139 -10.13 -11.34 7.46
C LYS A 139 -9.02 -10.93 6.52
N ALA A 140 -7.81 -10.85 7.04
CA ALA A 140 -6.64 -10.70 6.21
C ALA A 140 -6.47 -12.01 5.40
N ALA A 141 -6.47 -11.89 4.07
CA ALA A 141 -6.37 -13.05 3.18
C ALA A 141 -4.90 -13.47 3.00
N THR A 142 -4.28 -13.07 1.90
CA THR A 142 -2.86 -13.32 1.62
C THR A 142 -1.92 -12.32 2.30
N GLN A 143 -2.48 -11.27 2.90
CA GLN A 143 -1.73 -10.19 3.55
C GLN A 143 -1.81 -10.33 5.06
N ARG A 144 -0.84 -9.77 5.77
CA ARG A 144 -0.76 -9.77 7.24
C ARG A 144 -1.88 -8.95 7.89
N TYR A 145 -2.29 -7.85 7.26
CA TYR A 145 -3.35 -6.99 7.76
C TYR A 145 -4.45 -6.82 6.72
N VAL A 146 -5.68 -6.60 7.20
CA VAL A 146 -6.77 -6.06 6.38
C VAL A 146 -6.42 -4.63 6.01
N HIS A 147 -6.58 -4.27 4.74
CA HIS A 147 -6.46 -2.88 4.29
C HIS A 147 -7.83 -2.23 4.18
N LEU A 148 -8.00 -1.09 4.83
CA LEU A 148 -9.23 -0.31 4.85
C LEU A 148 -8.98 1.08 4.27
N SER A 149 -9.96 1.59 3.54
CA SER A 149 -9.97 2.97 3.05
C SER A 149 -10.65 3.89 4.04
N THR A 150 -10.22 5.15 4.07
CA THR A 150 -10.79 6.17 4.95
C THR A 150 -12.11 6.76 4.44
N THR A 151 -12.49 6.49 3.17
CA THR A 151 -13.78 6.92 2.60
C THR A 151 -14.44 5.83 1.75
N PRO A 152 -15.78 5.86 1.57
CA PRO A 152 -16.50 4.92 0.70
C PRO A 152 -16.02 4.95 -0.75
N GLU A 153 -15.75 6.15 -1.29
CA GLU A 153 -15.35 6.36 -2.69
C GLU A 153 -14.00 5.70 -2.97
N LYS A 154 -13.07 5.83 -2.02
CA LYS A 154 -11.75 5.18 -2.08
C LYS A 154 -11.89 3.67 -2.00
N ALA A 155 -12.72 3.15 -1.10
CA ALA A 155 -12.98 1.72 -1.00
C ALA A 155 -13.58 1.17 -2.30
N TRP A 156 -14.55 1.88 -2.87
CA TRP A 156 -15.14 1.55 -4.16
C TRP A 156 -14.09 1.52 -5.26
N HIS A 157 -13.28 2.59 -5.40
CA HIS A 157 -12.20 2.66 -6.39
C HIS A 157 -11.15 1.54 -6.20
N VAL A 158 -10.82 1.17 -4.97
CA VAL A 158 -9.92 0.03 -4.72
C VAL A 158 -10.58 -1.28 -5.13
N GLY A 159 -11.88 -1.43 -4.89
CA GLY A 159 -12.66 -2.59 -5.34
C GLY A 159 -12.68 -2.74 -6.86
N THR A 160 -12.59 -1.66 -7.63
CA THR A 160 -12.65 -1.73 -9.10
C THR A 160 -11.45 -2.44 -9.72
N PHE A 161 -10.33 -2.54 -9.00
CA PHE A 161 -9.17 -3.34 -9.44
C PHE A 161 -9.46 -4.85 -9.50
N ARG A 162 -10.56 -5.31 -8.88
CA ARG A 162 -10.95 -6.74 -8.82
C ARG A 162 -12.27 -7.02 -9.53
N THR A 163 -13.19 -6.06 -9.59
CA THR A 163 -14.54 -6.23 -10.16
C THR A 163 -15.07 -4.94 -10.75
N ASN A 164 -15.91 -5.00 -11.77
CA ASN A 164 -16.48 -3.80 -12.38
C ASN A 164 -17.52 -3.09 -11.50
N ASN A 165 -18.16 -3.81 -10.58
CA ASN A 165 -19.21 -3.28 -9.71
C ASN A 165 -18.98 -3.68 -8.25
N PRO A 166 -18.02 -3.04 -7.55
CA PRO A 166 -17.73 -3.38 -6.17
C PRO A 166 -18.83 -2.87 -5.23
N ARG A 167 -19.17 -3.70 -4.25
CA ARG A 167 -19.95 -3.31 -3.07
C ARG A 167 -19.01 -2.71 -2.02
N VAL A 168 -19.49 -1.69 -1.32
CA VAL A 168 -18.76 -1.05 -0.23
C VAL A 168 -19.33 -1.51 1.11
N ILE A 169 -18.43 -1.97 1.97
CA ILE A 169 -18.72 -2.40 3.33
C ILE A 169 -18.17 -1.33 4.27
N ARG A 170 -19.01 -0.83 5.18
CA ARG A 170 -18.59 0.05 6.27
C ARG A 170 -18.17 -0.78 7.47
N VAL A 171 -17.06 -0.38 8.08
CA VAL A 171 -16.55 -0.88 9.35
C VAL A 171 -16.83 0.17 10.43
N ASP A 172 -17.51 -0.21 11.51
CA ASP A 172 -17.59 0.58 12.74
C ASP A 172 -16.27 0.46 13.51
N ALA A 173 -15.27 1.23 13.07
CA ALA A 173 -13.93 1.21 13.63
C ALA A 173 -13.94 1.61 15.12
N GLY A 174 -14.80 2.55 15.52
CA GLY A 174 -14.92 2.96 16.91
C GLY A 174 -15.36 1.82 17.83
N ALA A 175 -16.41 1.09 17.45
CA ALA A 175 -16.91 -0.05 18.21
C ALA A 175 -15.92 -1.23 18.20
N ALA A 176 -15.39 -1.59 17.02
CA ALA A 176 -14.41 -2.66 16.88
C ALA A 176 -13.15 -2.41 17.74
N MET A 177 -12.64 -1.18 17.74
CA MET A 177 -11.46 -0.82 18.53
C MET A 177 -11.71 -0.82 20.03
N ARG A 178 -12.93 -0.45 20.49
CA ARG A 178 -13.32 -0.60 21.91
C ARG A 178 -13.41 -2.06 22.33
N ALA A 179 -13.75 -2.96 21.40
CA ALA A 179 -13.76 -4.40 21.61
C ALA A 179 -12.38 -5.07 21.44
N GLY A 180 -11.32 -4.30 21.19
CA GLY A 180 -9.95 -4.79 21.14
C GLY A 180 -9.38 -5.05 19.74
N VAL A 181 -10.13 -4.78 18.67
CA VAL A 181 -9.59 -4.87 17.30
C VAL A 181 -8.55 -3.79 17.08
N ARG A 182 -7.31 -4.19 16.76
CA ARG A 182 -6.21 -3.27 16.52
C ARG A 182 -6.31 -2.69 15.11
N MET A 183 -6.33 -1.37 15.01
CA MET A 183 -6.34 -0.63 13.75
C MET A 183 -5.31 0.50 13.81
N MET A 184 -4.54 0.68 12.74
CA MET A 184 -3.45 1.65 12.67
C MET A 184 -3.48 2.47 11.38
N THR A 185 -3.26 3.77 11.49
CA THR A 185 -3.28 4.71 10.35
C THR A 185 -1.91 4.74 9.67
N VAL A 186 -1.87 4.29 8.42
CA VAL A 186 -0.64 4.22 7.62
C VAL A 186 -0.43 5.49 6.80
N SER A 187 -1.54 6.04 6.28
CA SER A 187 -1.59 7.31 5.55
C SER A 187 -2.98 7.93 5.73
N PRO A 188 -3.21 9.16 5.25
CA PRO A 188 -4.55 9.78 5.27
C PRO A 188 -5.65 8.94 4.58
N ASP A 189 -5.25 7.99 3.73
CA ASP A 189 -6.14 7.23 2.86
C ASP A 189 -6.24 5.75 3.26
N ILE A 190 -5.31 5.26 4.08
CA ILE A 190 -5.12 3.83 4.35
C ILE A 190 -5.01 3.59 5.86
N VAL A 191 -5.90 2.73 6.35
CA VAL A 191 -5.81 2.12 7.68
C VAL A 191 -5.57 0.63 7.50
N ILE A 192 -4.69 0.05 8.32
CA ILE A 192 -4.53 -1.39 8.43
C ILE A 192 -5.19 -1.92 9.70
N SER A 193 -5.77 -3.10 9.63
CA SER A 193 -6.51 -3.70 10.74
C SER A 193 -6.15 -5.18 10.90
N GLU A 194 -6.22 -5.67 12.14
CA GLU A 194 -6.45 -7.09 12.39
C GLU A 194 -7.86 -7.49 11.88
N ASN A 195 -8.20 -8.79 11.96
CA ASN A 195 -9.50 -9.28 11.53
C ASN A 195 -10.65 -8.54 12.24
N VAL A 196 -11.70 -8.20 11.50
CA VAL A 196 -12.87 -7.48 11.99
C VAL A 196 -14.08 -8.42 12.05
N PRO A 197 -14.66 -8.65 13.24
CA PRO A 197 -15.88 -9.44 13.39
C PRO A 197 -17.08 -8.87 12.61
N PRO A 198 -18.02 -9.72 12.15
CA PRO A 198 -19.14 -9.30 11.30
C PRO A 198 -20.10 -8.31 11.98
N GLU A 199 -20.22 -8.31 13.30
CA GLU A 199 -21.09 -7.39 14.05
C GLU A 199 -20.67 -5.91 13.91
N TYR A 200 -19.45 -5.62 13.44
CA TYR A 200 -18.96 -4.28 13.16
C TYR A 200 -19.04 -3.91 11.67
N LEU A 201 -19.63 -4.77 10.84
CA LEU A 201 -19.70 -4.61 9.40
C LEU A 201 -21.14 -4.34 8.98
N SER A 202 -21.31 -3.39 8.05
CA SER A 202 -22.61 -3.08 7.48
C SER A 202 -22.48 -2.74 6.00
N PRO A 203 -23.41 -3.17 5.13
CA PRO A 203 -23.41 -2.71 3.75
C PRO A 203 -23.65 -1.20 3.69
N VAL A 204 -23.00 -0.53 2.74
CA VAL A 204 -23.30 0.87 2.41
C VAL A 204 -24.08 0.90 1.11
N PRO A 205 -25.25 1.56 1.05
CA PRO A 205 -25.86 1.90 -0.23
C PRO A 205 -24.98 2.96 -0.90
N PHE A 206 -23.97 2.50 -1.64
CA PHE A 206 -23.06 3.38 -2.38
C PHE A 206 -23.52 3.42 -3.84
N THR A 207 -24.19 4.51 -4.21
CA THR A 207 -24.45 4.85 -5.61
C THR A 207 -23.16 5.40 -6.21
N HIS A 208 -22.76 4.87 -7.37
CA HIS A 208 -21.58 5.32 -8.11
C HIS A 208 -21.48 6.85 -8.12
N PRO A 209 -20.31 7.44 -7.82
CA PRO A 209 -20.11 8.84 -8.13
C PRO A 209 -20.29 8.97 -9.65
N SER A 210 -21.27 9.76 -10.08
CA SER A 210 -21.45 10.06 -11.51
C SER A 210 -20.10 10.45 -12.09
N PRO A 211 -19.73 9.96 -13.30
CA PRO A 211 -18.54 10.45 -13.95
C PRO A 211 -18.68 11.96 -14.05
N VAL A 212 -17.79 12.69 -13.39
CA VAL A 212 -17.68 14.13 -13.54
C VAL A 212 -17.36 14.34 -15.02
N GLY A 213 -18.32 14.92 -15.75
CA GLY A 213 -18.18 15.27 -17.16
C GLY A 213 -17.17 16.36 -17.41
#